data_AF-A0AAE8L477-F1
#
_entry.id   AF-A0AAE8L477-F1
#
_cell.length_a   1.000
_cell.length_b   1.000
_cell.length_c   1.000
_cell.angle_alpha   90.00
_cell.angle_beta   90.00
_cell.angle_gamma   90.00
#
_symmetry.space_group_name_H-M   'P 1'
#
loop_
_entity.id
_entity.type
_entity.pdbx_description
1 polymer ?
#
loop_
_entity_poly.entity_id
_entity_poly.type
_entity_poly.pdbx_seq_one_letter_code
_entity_poly.pdbx_strand_id
1 'polypeptide(L)'
;MTSYFESVLERHYQNFIFTYKMYAYSSKLVECLYHDALEEIKQLANKFQEAGYTYSELHFYSRLYSRKIKHFYFSRVSLSH
;
A
#
# COMPACT_ATOMS: atom_id res chain seq x y z
N MET A 1 7.18 15.87 -13.09
CA MET A 1 8.04 15.37 -12.01
C MET A 1 7.14 14.63 -11.04
N THR A 2 7.35 13.32 -10.87
CA THR A 2 6.66 12.53 -9.83
C THR A 2 7.17 12.97 -8.47
N SER A 3 6.27 13.06 -7.49
CA SER A 3 6.65 13.39 -6.12
C SER A 3 7.58 12.31 -5.55
N TYR A 4 8.50 12.69 -4.66
CA TYR A 4 9.28 11.71 -3.92
C TYR A 4 8.39 10.81 -3.07
N PHE A 5 7.34 11.36 -2.45
CA PHE A 5 6.38 10.59 -1.66
C PHE A 5 5.61 9.59 -2.53
N GLU A 6 5.18 10.00 -3.72
CA GLU A 6 4.56 9.10 -4.69
C GLU A 6 5.49 7.94 -5.07
N SER A 7 6.78 8.22 -5.30
CA SER A 7 7.77 7.21 -5.65
C SER A 7 7.99 6.19 -4.53
N VAL A 8 7.97 6.64 -3.28
CA VAL A 8 8.05 5.77 -2.10
C VAL A 8 6.82 4.86 -2.00
N LEU A 9 5.62 5.41 -2.20
CA LEU A 9 4.38 4.62 -2.19
C LEU A 9 4.27 3.65 -3.38
N GLU A 10 4.80 4.01 -4.54
CA GLU A 10 4.89 3.08 -5.68
C GLU A 10 5.79 1.89 -5.34
N ARG A 11 6.96 2.14 -4.75
CA ARG A 11 7.85 1.07 -4.30
C ARG A 11 7.19 0.18 -3.26
N HIS A 12 6.47 0.77 -2.30
CA HIS A 12 5.69 0.04 -1.31
C HIS A 12 4.65 -0.87 -1.96
N TYR A 13 3.90 -0.35 -2.95
CA TYR A 13 2.91 -1.13 -3.69
C TYR A 13 3.53 -2.28 -4.50
N GLN A 14 4.66 -2.06 -5.15
CA GLN A 14 5.38 -3.12 -5.87
C GLN A 14 5.87 -4.22 -4.92
N ASN A 15 6.38 -3.84 -3.74
CA ASN A 15 6.76 -4.79 -2.69
C ASN A 15 5.56 -5.61 -2.22
N PHE A 16 4.41 -4.97 -1.99
CA PHE A 16 3.17 -5.67 -1.63
C PHE A 16 2.78 -6.72 -2.68
N ILE A 17 2.80 -6.38 -3.98
CA ILE A 17 2.50 -7.32 -5.06
C ILE A 17 3.49 -8.49 -5.08
N PHE A 18 4.79 -8.19 -4.92
CA PHE A 18 5.84 -9.21 -4.89
C PHE A 18 5.63 -10.18 -3.74
N THR A 19 5.46 -9.67 -2.51
CA THR A 19 5.27 -10.49 -1.30
C THR A 19 3.95 -11.26 -1.34
N TYR A 20 2.88 -10.69 -1.92
CA TYR A 20 1.62 -11.39 -2.13
C TYR A 20 1.83 -12.69 -2.90
N LYS A 21 2.62 -12.65 -3.99
CA LYS A 21 2.90 -13.86 -4.79
C LYS A 21 3.62 -14.93 -3.99
N MET A 22 4.53 -14.52 -3.09
CA MET A 22 5.22 -15.44 -2.21
C MET A 22 4.26 -16.07 -1.18
N TYR A 23 3.31 -15.29 -0.65
CA TYR A 23 2.36 -15.75 0.37
C TYR A 23 1.08 -16.37 -0.19
N ALA A 24 0.93 -16.44 -1.52
CA ALA A 24 -0.30 -16.89 -2.19
C ALA A 24 -0.78 -18.29 -1.76
N TYR A 25 0.08 -19.12 -1.18
CA TYR A 25 -0.27 -20.42 -0.63
C TYR A 25 -1.02 -20.37 0.71
N SER A 26 -1.05 -19.21 1.40
CA SER A 26 -1.65 -19.05 2.73
C SER A 26 -2.53 -17.82 2.78
N SER A 27 -3.85 -18.02 2.86
CA SER A 27 -4.83 -16.94 3.00
C SER A 27 -4.55 -16.06 4.21
N LYS A 28 -4.16 -16.65 5.35
CA LYS A 28 -3.82 -15.92 6.58
C LYS A 28 -2.62 -14.99 6.39
N LEU A 29 -1.55 -15.46 5.73
CA LEU A 29 -0.37 -14.61 5.48
C LEU A 29 -0.69 -13.47 4.52
N VAL A 30 -1.54 -13.73 3.52
CA VAL A 30 -2.00 -12.71 2.58
C VAL A 30 -2.87 -11.65 3.28
N GLU A 31 -3.77 -12.07 4.19
CA GLU A 31 -4.60 -11.16 4.97
C GLU A 31 -3.75 -10.28 5.91
N CYS A 32 -2.78 -10.87 6.62
CA CYS A 32 -1.83 -10.11 7.43
C CYS A 32 -1.07 -9.07 6.58
N LEU A 33 -0.50 -9.51 5.44
CA LEU A 33 0.21 -8.62 4.51
C LEU A 33 -0.67 -7.46 4.02
N TYR A 34 -1.94 -7.71 3.75
CA TYR A 34 -2.89 -6.67 3.34
C TYR A 34 -3.11 -5.61 4.43
N HIS A 35 -3.33 -6.04 5.68
CA HIS A 35 -3.51 -5.11 6.80
C HIS A 35 -2.24 -4.32 7.09
N ASP A 36 -1.08 -5.00 7.13
CA ASP A 36 0.21 -4.38 7.36
C ASP A 36 0.52 -3.32 6.29
N ALA A 37 0.31 -3.66 5.02
CA ALA A 37 0.59 -2.74 3.91
C ALA A 37 -0.28 -1.47 3.96
N LEU A 38 -1.52 -1.54 4.46
CA LEU A 38 -2.36 -0.36 4.67
C LEU A 38 -1.92 0.49 5.85
N GLU A 39 -1.45 -0.14 6.92
CA GLU A 39 -0.94 0.58 8.10
C GLU A 39 0.38 1.26 7.79
N GLU A 40 1.27 0.60 7.05
CA GLU A 40 2.54 1.17 6.59
C GLU A 40 2.34 2.45 5.75
N ILE A 41 1.29 2.53 4.92
CA ILE A 41 0.96 3.77 4.19
C ILE A 41 0.69 4.92 5.17
N LYS A 42 -0.06 4.69 6.24
CA LYS A 42 -0.36 5.73 7.24
C LYS A 42 0.91 6.15 7.98
N GLN A 43 1.76 5.19 8.34
CA GLN A 43 3.03 5.46 9.00
C GLN A 43 3.96 6.27 8.09
N LEU A 44 4.03 5.95 6.80
CA LEU A 44 4.78 6.72 5.81
C LEU A 44 4.22 8.14 5.69
N ALA A 45 2.91 8.30 5.60
CA ALA A 45 2.29 9.63 5.54
C ALA A 45 2.63 10.49 6.77
N ASN A 46 2.53 9.91 7.98
CA ASN A 46 2.88 10.60 9.22
C ASN A 46 4.36 11.03 9.24
N LYS A 47 5.29 10.13 8.87
CA LYS A 47 6.73 10.45 8.80
C LYS A 47 7.03 11.60 7.84
N PHE A 48 6.36 11.62 6.68
CA PHE A 48 6.54 12.69 5.71
C PHE A 48 5.88 14.00 6.14
N GLN A 49 4.76 13.92 6.87
CA GLN A 49 4.14 15.10 7.48
C GLN A 49 5.07 15.73 8.53
N GLU A 50 5.70 14.91 9.37
CA GLU A 50 6.74 15.35 10.32
C GLU A 50 7.94 15.98 9.61
N ALA A 51 8.27 15.51 8.40
CA ALA A 51 9.33 16.08 7.56
C ALA A 51 8.93 17.37 6.82
N GLY A 52 7.71 17.88 7.01
CA GLY A 52 7.25 19.15 6.46
C GLY A 52 6.60 19.07 5.07
N TYR A 53 6.24 17.87 4.59
CA TYR A 53 5.51 17.71 3.33
C TYR A 53 4.07 18.22 3.45
N THR A 54 3.51 18.67 2.32
CA THR A 54 2.16 19.23 2.27
C THR A 54 1.10 18.18 2.57
N TYR A 55 0.23 18.43 3.55
CA TYR A 55 -0.83 17.49 3.94
C TYR A 55 -1.73 17.05 2.77
N SER A 56 -2.09 17.95 1.87
CA SER A 56 -2.96 17.65 0.72
C SER A 56 -2.36 16.58 -0.21
N GLU A 57 -1.07 16.68 -0.47
CA GLU A 57 -0.30 15.73 -1.27
C GLU A 57 -0.21 14.37 -0.58
N LEU A 58 0.16 14.38 0.71
CA LEU A 58 0.26 13.15 1.50
C LEU A 58 -1.08 12.41 1.58
N HIS A 59 -2.16 13.14 1.85
CA HIS A 59 -3.50 12.58 1.90
C HIS A 59 -3.96 12.03 0.55
N PHE A 60 -3.69 12.76 -0.55
CA PHE A 60 -4.05 12.33 -1.90
C PHE A 60 -3.37 11.00 -2.27
N TYR A 61 -2.04 10.94 -2.18
CA TYR A 61 -1.30 9.75 -2.58
C TYR A 61 -1.53 8.57 -1.64
N SER A 62 -1.62 8.80 -0.33
CA SER A 62 -1.95 7.72 0.64
C SER A 62 -3.28 7.06 0.30
N ARG A 63 -4.30 7.86 -0.05
CA ARG A 63 -5.61 7.36 -0.47
C ARG A 63 -5.55 6.62 -1.80
N LEU A 64 -4.80 7.15 -2.77
CA LEU A 64 -4.61 6.52 -4.08
C LEU A 64 -3.99 5.12 -3.93
N TYR A 65 -2.90 5.00 -3.17
CA TYR A 65 -2.20 3.74 -3.00
C TYR A 65 -2.95 2.75 -2.11
N SER A 66 -3.65 3.23 -1.08
CA SER A 66 -4.56 2.38 -0.31
C SER A 66 -5.65 1.76 -1.20
N ARG A 67 -6.17 2.51 -2.18
CA ARG A 67 -7.14 1.99 -3.16
C ARG A 67 -6.51 0.95 -4.11
N LYS A 68 -5.29 1.19 -4.59
CA LYS A 68 -4.55 0.21 -5.40
C LYS A 68 -4.39 -1.13 -4.67
N ILE A 69 -3.93 -1.09 -3.41
CA ILE A 69 -3.77 -2.29 -2.56
C ILE A 69 -5.11 -3.00 -2.35
N LYS A 70 -6.15 -2.27 -1.95
CA LYS A 70 -7.51 -2.83 -1.76
C LYS A 70 -8.03 -3.51 -3.01
N HIS A 71 -7.95 -2.81 -4.15
CA HIS A 71 -8.42 -3.35 -5.42
C HIS A 71 -7.66 -4.62 -5.82
N PHE A 72 -6.33 -4.60 -5.70
CA PHE A 72 -5.50 -5.77 -5.95
C PHE A 72 -5.87 -6.95 -5.04
N TYR A 73 -5.97 -6.73 -3.73
CA TYR A 73 -6.33 -7.77 -2.77
C TYR A 73 -7.70 -8.37 -3.07
N PHE A 74 -8.75 -7.54 -3.16
CA PHE A 74 -10.11 -8.04 -3.35
C PHE A 74 -10.32 -8.68 -4.73
N SER A 75 -9.70 -8.17 -5.80
CA SER A 75 -9.78 -8.80 -7.12
C SER A 75 -9.19 -10.22 -7.14
N ARG A 76 -8.25 -10.54 -6.24
CA ARG A 76 -7.64 -11.87 -6.15
C ARG A 76 -8.38 -12.78 -5.17
N VAL A 77 -8.85 -12.24 -4.06
CA VAL A 77 -9.71 -12.97 -3.11
C VAL A 77 -11.04 -13.37 -3.77
N SER A 78 -11.61 -12.53 -4.64
CA SER A 78 -12.83 -12.86 -5.39
C SER A 78 -12.61 -13.95 -6.46
N LEU A 79 -11.37 -14.21 -6.88
CA LEU A 79 -11.03 -15.25 -7.87
C LEU A 79 -10.71 -16.62 -7.23
N SER A 80 -10.61 -16.68 -5.90
CA SER A 80 -10.31 -17.90 -5.14
C SER A 80 -11.54 -18.63 -4.58
N HIS A 81 -12.74 -18.25 -5.04
CA HIS A 81 -14.02 -18.91 -4.75
C HIS A 81 -14.57 -19.60 -6.01
#